data_AF-A0A967Z254-F1
#
_entry.id   AF-A0A967Z254-F1
#
_cell.length_a   1.000
_cell.length_b   1.000
_cell.length_c   1.000
_cell.angle_alpha   90.00
_cell.angle_beta   90.00
_cell.angle_gamma   90.00
#
_symmetry.space_group_name_H-M   'P 1'
#
loop_
_entity.id
_entity.type
_entity.pdbx_description
1 polymer ?
#
loop_
_entity_poly.entity_id
_entity_poly.type
_entity_poly.pdbx_seq_one_letter_code
_entity_poly.pdbx_strand_id
1 'polypeptide(L)'
;KKFLRLGALEEIDVAFRLVCASNKSVKNLVETGAFRKDLYYRIAAVQLVIPPLRDRPEDILPLANHFLEQKTKTMKKRFTLSRAAEHLLCRHPWPGYVRQLRDAITIAVISAEVTLIEPADFSPALEQKRSKRVR
;
A
#
# COMPACT_ATOMS: atom_id res chain seq x y z
N LYS A 1 -21.18 18.51 -18.42
CA LYS A 1 -21.44 17.14 -18.96
C LYS A 1 -22.71 16.66 -18.28
N LYS A 2 -23.66 16.11 -19.02
CA LYS A 2 -24.94 15.64 -18.49
C LYS A 2 -24.96 14.11 -18.42
N PHE A 3 -25.74 13.54 -17.51
CA PHE A 3 -26.02 12.10 -17.47
C PHE A 3 -27.48 11.86 -17.08
N LEU A 4 -28.00 10.70 -17.49
CA LEU A 4 -29.29 10.20 -17.02
C LEU A 4 -29.06 9.05 -16.03
N ARG A 5 -29.85 9.04 -14.97
CA ARG A 5 -29.98 7.83 -14.13
C ARG A 5 -30.70 6.75 -14.96
N LEU A 6 -30.45 5.48 -14.64
CA LEU A 6 -31.16 4.38 -15.29
C LEU A 6 -32.67 4.53 -15.03
N GLY A 7 -33.47 4.60 -16.09
CA GLY A 7 -34.92 4.77 -16.03
C GLY A 7 -35.42 6.21 -15.86
N ALA A 8 -34.52 7.21 -15.75
CA ALA A 8 -34.92 8.62 -15.71
C ALA A 8 -35.04 9.20 -17.13
N LEU A 9 -35.94 10.17 -17.30
CA LEU A 9 -36.08 10.98 -18.50
C LEU A 9 -35.39 12.35 -18.38
N GLU A 10 -35.00 12.73 -17.16
CA GLU A 10 -34.37 14.01 -16.88
C GLU A 10 -32.84 13.90 -16.87
N GLU A 11 -32.19 14.81 -17.59
CA GLU A 11 -30.73 14.94 -17.62
C GLU A 11 -30.24 15.79 -16.46
N ILE A 12 -29.16 15.34 -15.80
CA ILE A 12 -28.54 16.04 -14.67
C ILE A 12 -27.18 16.59 -15.11
N ASP A 13 -26.98 17.90 -14.91
CA ASP A 13 -25.66 18.53 -15.08
C ASP A 13 -24.70 18.13 -13.96
N VAL A 14 -23.48 17.73 -14.34
CA VAL A 14 -22.44 17.34 -13.38
C VAL A 14 -21.11 17.99 -13.72
N ALA A 15 -20.50 18.55 -12.67
CA ALA A 15 -19.10 18.94 -12.61
C ALA A 15 -18.38 18.04 -11.61
N PHE A 16 -17.39 17.27 -12.06
CA PHE A 16 -16.65 16.34 -11.21
C PHE A 16 -15.18 16.23 -11.65
N ARG A 17 -14.32 15.86 -10.70
CA ARG A 17 -12.94 15.43 -10.97
C ARG A 17 -12.88 13.91 -10.90
N LEU A 18 -12.40 13.28 -11.95
CA LEU A 18 -12.23 11.83 -12.01
C LEU A 18 -10.82 11.43 -11.57
N VAL A 19 -10.72 10.49 -10.63
CA VAL A 19 -9.46 9.80 -10.28
C VAL A 19 -9.72 8.30 -10.39
N CYS A 20 -8.87 7.60 -11.14
CA CYS A 20 -8.96 6.16 -11.34
C CYS A 20 -7.66 5.49 -10.90
N ALA A 21 -7.75 4.24 -10.43
CA ALA A 21 -6.60 3.41 -10.09
C ALA A 21 -6.84 1.98 -10.58
N SER A 22 -5.77 1.34 -11.06
CA SER A 22 -5.81 -0.06 -11.52
C SER A 22 -4.53 -0.76 -11.09
N ASN A 23 -4.66 -2.00 -10.60
CA ASN A 23 -3.52 -2.89 -10.33
C ASN A 23 -3.11 -3.71 -11.57
N LYS A 24 -3.93 -3.69 -12.64
CA LYS A 24 -3.62 -4.29 -13.94
C LYS A 24 -3.23 -3.21 -14.93
N SER A 25 -2.40 -3.57 -15.92
CA SER A 25 -2.15 -2.70 -17.07
C SER A 25 -3.46 -2.49 -17.84
N VAL A 26 -4.05 -1.29 -17.73
CA VAL A 26 -5.26 -0.93 -18.48
C VAL A 26 -4.97 -0.94 -19.98
N LYS A 27 -3.75 -0.57 -20.38
CA LYS A 27 -3.29 -0.65 -21.77
C LYS A 27 -3.40 -2.07 -22.32
N ASN A 28 -2.93 -3.07 -21.57
CA ASN A 28 -3.02 -4.48 -21.99
C ASN A 28 -4.49 -4.93 -22.07
N LEU A 29 -5.35 -4.46 -21.16
CA LEU A 29 -6.78 -4.77 -21.20
C LEU A 29 -7.49 -4.16 -22.42
N VAL A 30 -7.03 -3.01 -22.92
CA VAL A 30 -7.50 -2.45 -24.19
C VAL A 30 -7.08 -3.33 -25.36
N GLU A 31 -5.83 -3.79 -25.36
CA GLU A 31 -5.28 -4.67 -26.41
C GLU A 31 -6.00 -6.02 -26.47
N THR A 32 -6.42 -6.57 -25.33
CA THR A 32 -7.20 -7.83 -25.27
C THR A 32 -8.71 -7.65 -25.48
N GLY A 33 -9.18 -6.42 -25.72
CA GLY A 33 -10.61 -6.11 -25.89
C GLY A 33 -11.43 -6.13 -24.59
N ALA A 34 -10.79 -6.38 -23.45
CA ALA A 34 -11.43 -6.39 -22.12
C ALA A 34 -11.70 -4.97 -21.57
N PHE A 35 -11.16 -3.93 -22.20
CA PHE A 35 -11.37 -2.54 -21.81
C PHE A 35 -11.64 -1.62 -23.01
N ARG A 36 -12.55 -0.68 -22.79
CA ARG A 36 -12.97 0.30 -23.79
C ARG A 36 -11.84 1.26 -24.16
N LYS A 37 -11.41 1.20 -25.44
CA LYS A 37 -10.35 2.03 -26.00
C LYS A 37 -10.64 3.54 -25.86
N ASP A 38 -11.87 3.95 -26.14
CA ASP A 38 -12.31 5.35 -26.05
C ASP A 38 -12.25 5.90 -24.61
N LEU A 39 -12.65 5.08 -23.63
CA LEU A 39 -12.55 5.45 -22.22
C LEU A 39 -11.09 5.54 -21.77
N TYR A 40 -10.24 4.60 -22.20
CA TYR A 40 -8.82 4.61 -21.86
C TYR A 40 -8.16 5.93 -22.23
N TYR A 41 -8.32 6.40 -23.48
CA TYR A 41 -7.70 7.67 -23.90
C TYR A 41 -8.26 8.89 -23.15
N ARG A 42 -9.49 8.83 -22.63
CA ARG A 42 -10.07 9.92 -21.82
C ARG A 42 -9.52 9.97 -20.41
N ILE A 43 -9.20 8.83 -19.81
CA ILE A 43 -8.73 8.75 -18.41
C ILE A 43 -7.21 8.69 -18.30
N ALA A 44 -6.51 8.26 -19.35
CA ALA A 44 -5.07 8.06 -19.37
C ALA A 44 -4.26 9.34 -19.68
N ALA A 45 -4.87 10.52 -19.66
CA ALA A 45 -4.20 11.78 -19.99
C ALA A 45 -3.02 12.09 -19.05
N VAL A 46 -3.16 11.77 -17.75
CA VAL A 46 -2.08 11.85 -16.76
C VAL A 46 -2.03 10.53 -16.02
N GLN A 47 -0.89 9.85 -16.08
CA GLN A 47 -0.66 8.57 -15.40
C GLN A 47 0.39 8.72 -14.31
N LEU A 48 0.03 8.32 -13.10
CA LEU A 48 0.96 8.20 -11.98
C LEU A 48 1.25 6.72 -11.73
N VAL A 49 2.48 6.30 -11.99
CA VAL A 49 2.94 4.94 -11.67
C VAL A 49 3.53 4.96 -10.27
N ILE A 50 2.92 4.19 -9.37
CA ILE A 50 3.40 4.07 -7.99
C ILE A 50 4.35 2.86 -7.93
N PRO A 51 5.65 3.06 -7.70
CA PRO A 51 6.60 1.95 -7.62
C PRO A 51 6.31 1.06 -6.40
N PRO A 52 6.65 -0.23 -6.46
CA PRO A 52 6.58 -1.10 -5.30
C PRO A 52 7.47 -0.60 -4.17
N LEU A 53 7.13 -0.94 -2.92
CA LEU A 53 7.90 -0.49 -1.76
C LEU A 53 9.36 -0.98 -1.80
N ARG A 54 9.62 -2.12 -2.44
CA ARG A 54 10.97 -2.67 -2.62
C ARG A 54 11.89 -1.82 -3.50
N ASP A 55 11.32 -1.00 -4.39
CA ASP A 55 12.08 -0.14 -5.31
C ASP A 55 12.33 1.27 -4.69
N ARG A 56 11.92 1.47 -3.44
CA ARG A 56 12.04 2.73 -2.67
C ARG A 56 12.28 2.42 -1.18
N PRO A 57 13.41 1.80 -0.84
CA PRO A 57 13.73 1.39 0.53
C PRO A 57 13.78 2.56 1.53
N GLU A 58 14.08 3.76 1.07
CA GLU A 58 14.09 5.00 1.85
C GLU A 58 12.72 5.35 2.45
N ASP A 59 11.62 4.90 1.84
CA ASP A 59 10.26 5.11 2.33
C ASP A 59 9.89 4.15 3.49
N ILE A 60 10.66 3.07 3.72
CA ILE A 60 10.29 2.02 4.67
C ILE A 60 10.20 2.56 6.10
N LEU A 61 11.26 3.22 6.60
CA LEU A 61 11.29 3.72 7.98
C LEU A 61 10.31 4.89 8.21
N PRO A 62 10.21 5.90 7.32
CA PRO A 62 9.19 6.94 7.44
C PRO A 62 7.76 6.36 7.50
N LEU A 63 7.44 5.40 6.64
CA LEU A 63 6.12 4.75 6.66
C LEU A 63 5.92 3.91 7.91
N ALA A 64 6.91 3.14 8.35
CA ALA A 64 6.85 2.33 9.57
C ALA A 64 6.58 3.22 10.79
N ASN A 65 7.32 4.32 10.92
CA ASN A 65 7.13 5.30 11.99
C ASN A 65 5.76 5.98 11.92
N HIS A 66 5.27 6.30 10.72
CA HIS A 66 3.92 6.84 10.55
C HIS A 66 2.85 5.88 11.06
N PHE A 67 2.93 4.59 10.70
CA PHE A 67 1.98 3.59 11.20
C PHE A 67 2.10 3.36 12.71
N LEU A 68 3.33 3.39 13.23
CA LEU A 68 3.59 3.26 14.67
C LEU A 68 3.00 4.44 15.46
N GLU A 69 3.12 5.65 14.93
CA GLU A 69 2.54 6.86 15.52
C GLU A 69 1.01 6.81 15.52
N GLN A 70 0.40 6.33 14.43
CA GLN A 70 -1.05 6.10 14.39
C GLN A 70 -1.50 5.16 15.51
N LYS A 71 -0.77 4.05 15.71
CA LYS A 71 -1.07 3.08 16.79
C LYS A 71 -0.83 3.65 18.18
N THR A 72 0.25 4.42 18.35
CA THR A 72 0.55 5.13 19.60
C THR A 72 -0.61 6.03 20.02
N LYS A 73 -1.19 6.78 19.07
CA LYS A 73 -2.34 7.65 19.32
C LYS A 73 -3.60 6.85 19.69
N THR A 74 -3.89 5.77 18.97
CA THR A 74 -5.07 4.93 19.25
C THR A 74 -4.97 4.22 20.60
N MET A 75 -3.80 3.72 20.98
CA MET A 75 -3.58 2.96 22.22
C MET A 75 -3.22 3.85 23.43
N LYS A 76 -2.98 5.15 23.22
CA LYS A 76 -2.47 6.09 24.25
C LYS A 76 -1.18 5.60 24.93
N LYS A 77 -0.37 4.79 24.23
CA LYS A 77 0.91 4.23 24.70
C LYS A 77 1.97 4.52 23.63
N ARG A 78 3.10 5.11 24.02
CA ARG A 78 4.16 5.49 23.07
C ARG A 78 5.00 4.28 22.69
N PHE A 79 4.90 3.83 21.45
CA PHE A 79 5.75 2.77 20.92
C PHE A 79 6.93 3.33 20.15
N THR A 80 8.06 2.63 20.19
CA THR A 80 9.29 2.97 19.45
C THR A 80 9.91 1.71 18.86
N LEU A 81 10.54 1.80 17.69
CA LEU A 81 11.29 0.69 17.11
C LEU A 81 12.71 0.67 17.69
N SER A 82 13.19 -0.52 18.03
CA SER A 82 14.62 -0.74 18.28
C SER A 82 15.42 -0.64 16.97
N ARG A 83 16.72 -0.31 17.04
CA ARG A 83 17.60 -0.33 15.86
C ARG A 83 17.61 -1.68 15.14
N ALA A 84 17.50 -2.78 15.88
CA ALA A 84 17.43 -4.12 15.33
C ALA A 84 16.13 -4.34 14.52
N ALA A 85 14.99 -3.86 15.05
CA ALA A 85 13.71 -3.89 14.34
C ALA A 85 13.75 -3.03 13.07
N GLU A 86 14.28 -1.81 13.14
CA GLU A 86 14.45 -0.95 11.95
C GLU A 86 15.27 -1.66 10.85
N HIS A 87 16.39 -2.28 11.23
CA HIS A 87 17.23 -3.02 10.31
C HIS A 87 16.51 -4.24 9.70
N LEU A 88 15.70 -4.96 10.48
CA LEU A 88 14.85 -6.05 9.98
C LEU A 88 13.86 -5.53 8.93
N LEU A 89 13.20 -4.41 9.20
CA LEU A 89 12.23 -3.81 8.29
C LEU A 89 12.88 -3.38 6.96
N CYS A 90 14.07 -2.76 7.02
CA CYS A 90 14.80 -2.33 5.82
C CYS A 90 15.33 -3.51 4.97
N ARG A 91 15.62 -4.66 5.59
CA ARG A 91 16.12 -5.84 4.88
C ARG A 91 15.03 -6.69 4.23
N HIS A 92 13.79 -6.55 4.67
CA HIS A 92 12.68 -7.33 4.15
C HIS A 92 12.21 -6.79 2.78
N PRO A 93 11.94 -7.65 1.78
CA PRO A 93 11.61 -7.22 0.40
C PRO A 93 10.17 -6.73 0.20
N TRP A 94 9.31 -6.80 1.23
CA TRP A 94 7.92 -6.32 1.19
C TRP A 94 7.10 -6.70 -0.07
N PRO A 95 6.91 -8.01 -0.37
CA PRO A 95 6.10 -8.44 -1.52
C PRO A 95 4.64 -7.98 -1.46
N GLY A 96 4.10 -7.73 -0.27
CA GLY A 96 2.76 -7.16 -0.07
C GLY A 96 2.75 -5.62 0.04
N TYR A 97 3.83 -4.96 -0.39
CA TYR A 97 3.95 -3.50 -0.45
C TYR A 97 3.71 -2.85 0.92
N VAL A 98 3.23 -1.60 0.91
CA VAL A 98 2.91 -0.80 2.10
C VAL A 98 1.86 -1.48 3.00
N ARG A 99 0.93 -2.27 2.43
CA ARG A 99 -0.08 -2.98 3.23
C ARG A 99 0.55 -3.99 4.16
N GLN A 100 1.48 -4.80 3.64
CA GLN A 100 2.19 -5.77 4.46
C GLN A 100 3.04 -5.12 5.56
N LEU A 101 3.70 -3.98 5.27
CA LEU A 101 4.44 -3.21 6.27
C LEU A 101 3.52 -2.73 7.40
N ARG A 102 2.39 -2.13 7.07
CA ARG A 102 1.40 -1.66 8.05
C ARG A 102 0.87 -2.79 8.93
N ASP A 103 0.55 -3.94 8.32
CA ASP A 103 0.02 -5.08 9.04
C ASP A 103 1.10 -5.69 9.95
N ALA A 104 2.36 -5.74 9.51
CA ALA A 104 3.50 -6.15 10.33
C ALA A 104 3.70 -5.24 11.55
N ILE A 105 3.67 -3.92 11.38
CA ILE A 105 3.73 -2.96 12.50
C ILE A 105 2.54 -3.14 13.44
N THR A 106 1.34 -3.38 12.90
CA THR A 106 0.15 -3.60 13.71
C THR A 106 0.29 -4.86 14.58
N ILE A 107 0.78 -5.96 14.00
CA ILE A 107 1.04 -7.20 14.73
C ILE A 107 2.09 -6.97 15.81
N ALA A 108 3.21 -6.33 15.46
CA ALA A 108 4.28 -6.06 16.42
C ALA A 108 3.81 -5.23 17.63
N VAL A 109 2.98 -4.21 17.41
CA VAL A 109 2.38 -3.42 18.50
C VAL A 109 1.47 -4.26 19.41
N ILE A 110 0.74 -5.23 18.85
CA ILE A 110 -0.16 -6.12 19.61
C ILE A 110 0.65 -7.16 20.39
N SER A 111 1.73 -7.67 19.80
CA SER A 111 2.59 -8.70 20.37
C SER A 111 3.58 -8.17 21.41
N ALA A 112 3.97 -6.90 21.32
CA ALA A 112 4.98 -6.32 22.20
C ALA A 112 4.47 -6.22 23.65
N GLU A 113 5.21 -6.86 24.56
CA GLU A 113 4.98 -6.75 26.01
C GLU A 113 5.35 -5.34 26.52
N VAL A 114 6.37 -4.73 25.92
CA VAL A 114 6.92 -3.41 26.26
C VAL A 114 6.66 -2.40 25.13
N THR A 115 6.94 -1.13 25.35
CA THR A 115 6.81 -0.07 24.33
C THR A 115 7.91 -0.07 23.27
N LEU A 116 9.05 -0.71 23.56
CA LEU A 116 10.14 -0.88 22.61
C LEU A 116 9.88 -2.13 21.79
N ILE A 117 9.69 -1.96 20.49
CA ILE A 117 9.44 -3.06 19.56
C ILE A 117 10.78 -3.67 19.12
N GLU A 118 10.89 -4.96 19.31
CA GLU A 118 12.03 -5.79 18.93
C GLU A 118 11.71 -6.67 17.71
N PRO A 119 12.73 -7.22 17.03
CA PRO A 119 12.53 -8.18 15.94
C PRO A 119 11.57 -9.34 16.28
N ALA A 120 11.60 -9.82 17.52
CA ALA A 120 10.79 -10.96 17.98
C ALA A 120 9.27 -10.66 18.04
N ASP A 121 8.88 -9.39 18.13
CA ASP A 121 7.46 -8.99 18.13
C ASP A 121 6.83 -9.11 16.74
N PHE A 122 7.65 -9.17 15.70
CA PHE A 122 7.21 -9.35 14.33
C PHE A 122 6.94 -10.83 14.02
N SER A 123 6.10 -11.08 13.01
CA SER A 123 5.85 -12.45 12.55
C SER A 123 7.16 -13.13 12.10
N PRO A 124 7.44 -14.40 12.48
CA PRO A 124 8.63 -15.13 12.05
C PRO A 124 8.82 -15.23 10.53
N ALA A 125 7.74 -15.07 9.77
CA ALA A 125 7.77 -15.03 8.31
C ALA A 125 8.60 -13.86 7.73
N LEU A 126 8.82 -12.79 8.52
CA LEU A 126 9.65 -11.65 8.14
C LEU A 126 11.15 -11.98 8.18
N GLU A 127 11.58 -12.95 8.98
CA GLU A 127 12.97 -13.38 9.10
C GLU A 127 13.37 -14.41 8.02
N GLN A 128 12.42 -15.23 7.55
CA GLN A 128 12.75 -16.49 6.86
C GLN A 128 13.00 -16.39 5.34
N LYS A 129 12.67 -15.27 4.67
CA LYS A 129 12.63 -15.25 3.19
C LYS A 129 13.96 -15.11 2.45
N ARG A 130 15.12 -15.11 3.13
CA ARG A 130 16.44 -15.12 2.46
C ARG A 130 17.01 -16.52 2.21
N SER A 131 16.52 -17.57 2.88
CA SER A 131 17.18 -18.90 2.84
C SER A 131 16.81 -19.80 1.63
N LYS A 132 15.95 -19.36 0.70
CA LYS A 132 15.54 -20.17 -0.48
C LYS A 132 16.01 -19.63 -1.84
N ARG A 133 17.01 -18.76 -1.89
CA ARG A 133 17.75 -18.46 -3.15
C ARG A 133 19.17 -19.02 -3.07
N VAL A 134 19.29 -20.34 -3.02
CA VAL A 134 20.50 -21.07 -3.42
C VAL A 134 20.07 -22.29 -4.21
N ARG A 135 20.08 -22.14 -5.53
CA ARG A 135 20.57 -23.07 -6.58
C ARG A 135 20.01 -22.61 -7.93
#